data_AF-A0A914V0P0-F1
#
_entry.id   AF-A0A914V0P0-F1
#
_cell.length_a   1.000
_cell.length_b   1.000
_cell.length_c   1.000
_cell.angle_alpha   90.00
_cell.angle_beta   90.00
_cell.angle_gamma   90.00
#
_symmetry.space_group_name_H-M   'P 1'
#
loop_
_entity.id
_entity.type
_entity.pdbx_description
1 polymer ?
#
loop_
_entity_poly.entity_id
_entity_poly.type
_entity_poly.pdbx_seq_one_letter_code
_entity_poly.pdbx_strand_id
1 'polypeptide(L)'
;MAAREDCGCEYQLSAALGVVDEDGLISDVDERKETVEKPQWSDGQWQKVEIVFSDYPKGTREVVLRGGGKDSQFWNGHYGPKMAKASIMVVFD
;
A
#
# COMPACT_ATOMS: atom_id res chain seq x y z
N MET A 1 -8.58 1.72 1.48
CA MET A 1 -9.12 2.06 0.14
C MET A 1 -10.65 1.90 0.13
N ALA A 2 -11.35 2.62 -0.75
CA ALA A 2 -12.76 2.40 -1.07
C ALA A 2 -12.97 2.37 -2.60
N ALA A 3 -13.98 1.64 -3.07
CA ALA A 3 -14.38 1.64 -4.48
C ALA A 3 -15.63 2.49 -4.66
N ARG A 4 -15.94 2.86 -5.91
CA ARG A 4 -17.30 3.31 -6.21
C ARG A 4 -18.24 2.12 -6.20
N GLU A 5 -19.50 2.35 -5.89
CA GLU A 5 -20.52 1.32 -5.98
C GLU A 5 -20.66 0.81 -7.43
N ASP A 6 -20.71 1.72 -8.40
CA ASP A 6 -20.96 1.41 -9.80
C ASP A 6 -19.72 1.03 -10.63
N CYS A 7 -18.54 0.94 -10.01
CA CYS A 7 -17.31 0.59 -10.72
C CYS A 7 -16.37 -0.22 -9.82
N GLY A 8 -16.01 -1.43 -10.28
CA GLY A 8 -14.97 -2.22 -9.63
C GLY A 8 -13.58 -1.61 -9.80
N CYS A 9 -12.65 -2.02 -8.95
CA CYS A 9 -11.26 -1.54 -8.99
C CYS A 9 -10.27 -2.52 -8.35
N GLU A 10 -9.01 -2.36 -8.71
CA GLU A 10 -7.85 -3.02 -8.09
C GLU A 10 -7.00 -1.96 -7.39
N TYR A 11 -6.61 -2.22 -6.14
CA TYR A 11 -5.70 -1.40 -5.34
C TYR A 11 -4.48 -2.23 -4.94
N GLN A 12 -3.29 -1.66 -5.10
CA GLN A 12 -2.03 -2.23 -4.62
C GLN A 12 -1.41 -1.30 -3.57
N LEU A 13 -1.08 -1.87 -2.43
CA LEU A 13 -0.22 -1.27 -1.40
C LEU A 13 1.13 -1.98 -1.46
N SER A 14 2.23 -1.23 -1.55
CA SER A 14 3.56 -1.76 -1.27
C SER A 14 4.25 -0.95 -0.18
N ALA A 15 5.06 -1.65 0.61
CA ALA A 15 5.92 -1.06 1.60
C ALA A 15 7.32 -1.69 1.50
N ALA A 16 8.36 -0.89 1.69
CA ALA A 16 9.72 -1.37 1.70
C ALA A 16 10.50 -0.79 2.87
N LEU A 17 11.32 -1.62 3.51
CA LEU A 17 12.30 -1.23 4.52
C LEU A 17 13.70 -1.29 3.91
N GLY A 18 14.41 -0.15 3.92
CA GLY A 18 15.78 -0.05 3.43
C GLY A 18 16.80 -0.10 4.57
N VAL A 19 17.75 -1.04 4.49
CA VAL A 19 18.95 -1.09 5.33
C VAL A 19 20.04 -0.27 4.66
N VAL A 20 20.75 0.53 5.44
CA VAL A 20 21.91 1.29 4.96
C VAL A 20 23.21 0.72 5.52
N ASP A 21 24.27 0.74 4.72
CA ASP A 21 25.62 0.42 5.16
C ASP A 21 26.30 1.60 5.89
N GLU A 22 27.59 1.45 6.21
CA GLU A 22 28.39 2.45 6.92
C GLU A 22 28.58 3.75 6.12
N ASP A 23 28.52 3.67 4.78
CA ASP A 23 28.62 4.82 3.88
C ASP A 23 27.25 5.49 3.65
N GLY A 24 26.18 4.95 4.25
CA GLY A 24 24.81 5.44 4.12
C GLY A 24 24.14 5.03 2.81
N LEU A 25 24.68 4.07 2.08
CA LEU A 25 24.09 3.53 0.86
C LEU A 25 23.13 2.40 1.20
N ILE A 26 22.05 2.25 0.41
CA ILE A 26 21.10 1.15 0.57
C ILE A 26 21.84 -0.16 0.27
N SER A 27 21.95 -1.01 1.28
CA SER A 27 22.64 -2.30 1.21
C SER A 27 21.66 -3.47 1.14
N ASP A 28 20.44 -3.31 1.65
CA ASP A 28 19.38 -4.33 1.57
C ASP A 28 17.98 -3.69 1.59
N VAL A 29 17.00 -4.38 1.01
CA VAL A 29 15.59 -3.93 0.93
C VAL A 29 14.62 -5.10 1.16
N ASP A 30 13.80 -5.01 2.21
CA ASP A 30 12.64 -5.89 2.41
C ASP A 30 11.39 -5.20 1.83
N GLU A 31 10.97 -5.58 0.62
CA GLU A 31 9.74 -5.09 -0.03
C GLU A 31 8.60 -6.10 0.10
N ARG A 32 7.43 -5.62 0.50
CA ARG A 32 6.17 -6.38 0.61
C ARG A 32 5.04 -5.69 -0.15
N LYS A 33 4.09 -6.47 -0.67
CA LYS A 33 2.98 -5.98 -1.49
C LYS A 33 1.69 -6.68 -1.11
N GLU A 34 0.61 -5.92 -1.10
CA GLU A 34 -0.75 -6.40 -0.89
C GLU A 34 -1.64 -5.85 -2.00
N THR A 35 -2.44 -6.73 -2.61
CA THR A 35 -3.41 -6.35 -3.65
C THR A 35 -4.81 -6.65 -3.15
N VAL A 36 -5.71 -5.69 -3.32
CA VAL A 36 -7.12 -5.80 -2.96
C VAL A 36 -7.97 -5.45 -4.16
N GLU A 37 -8.90 -6.33 -4.50
CA GLU A 37 -9.90 -6.10 -5.51
C GLU A 37 -11.26 -5.83 -4.86
N LYS A 38 -11.99 -4.86 -5.41
CA LYS A 38 -13.42 -4.68 -5.10
C LYS A 38 -14.23 -4.83 -6.38
N PRO A 39 -15.25 -5.70 -6.39
CA PRO A 39 -16.09 -5.90 -7.56
C PRO A 39 -16.97 -4.66 -7.82
N GLN A 40 -17.51 -4.59 -9.03
CA GLN A 40 -18.61 -3.68 -9.32
C GLN A 40 -19.81 -4.05 -8.44
N TRP A 41 -20.60 -3.05 -8.07
CA TRP A 41 -21.73 -3.15 -7.13
C TRP A 41 -21.29 -3.53 -5.71
N SER A 42 -20.06 -3.17 -5.34
CA SER A 42 -19.61 -3.22 -3.95
C SER A 42 -20.29 -2.12 -3.13
N ASP A 43 -20.39 -2.33 -1.82
CA ASP A 43 -21.02 -1.40 -0.85
C ASP A 43 -20.31 -0.05 -0.67
N GLY A 44 -19.26 0.24 -1.45
CA GLY A 44 -18.45 1.44 -1.35
C GLY A 44 -17.73 1.63 -0.02
N GLN A 45 -17.69 0.61 0.85
CA GLN A 45 -17.15 0.74 2.19
C GLN A 45 -15.62 0.86 2.18
N TRP A 46 -15.12 1.69 3.09
CA TRP A 46 -13.70 1.84 3.33
C TRP A 46 -13.13 0.59 4.00
N GLN A 47 -12.08 0.04 3.40
CA GLN A 47 -11.31 -1.07 3.93
C GLN A 47 -9.90 -0.61 4.28
N LYS A 48 -9.42 -0.98 5.47
CA LYS A 48 -8.01 -0.83 5.84
C LYS A 48 -7.19 -1.90 5.11
N VAL A 49 -6.08 -1.49 4.50
CA VAL A 49 -5.07 -2.38 3.92
C VAL A 49 -3.77 -2.04 4.62
N GLU A 50 -3.07 -3.04 5.14
CA GLU A 50 -1.87 -2.83 5.95
C GLU A 50 -0.80 -3.88 5.68
N ILE A 51 0.45 -3.46 5.84
CA ILE A 51 1.62 -4.32 5.82
C ILE A 51 2.31 -4.10 7.17
N VAL A 52 2.55 -5.19 7.87
CA VAL A 52 3.25 -5.19 9.16
C VAL A 52 4.62 -5.83 8.96
N PHE A 53 5.66 -5.13 9.41
CA PHE A 53 7.02 -5.66 9.50
C PHE A 53 7.31 -5.98 10.96
N SER A 54 7.45 -7.26 11.28
CA SER A 54 8.05 -7.76 12.51
C SER A 54 9.43 -8.33 12.19
N ASP A 55 10.32 -8.35 13.18
CA ASP A 55 11.65 -8.95 13.09
C ASP A 55 12.49 -8.46 11.89
N TYR A 56 12.36 -7.17 11.56
CA TYR A 56 13.05 -6.56 10.42
C TYR A 56 14.56 -6.35 10.70
N PRO A 57 15.41 -6.31 9.65
CA PRO A 57 16.86 -6.29 9.82
C PRO A 57 17.37 -5.11 10.65
N LYS A 58 18.41 -5.36 11.47
CA LYS A 58 19.15 -4.29 12.13
C LYS A 58 19.80 -3.39 11.07
N GLY A 59 19.67 -2.09 11.22
CA GLY A 59 20.23 -1.12 10.28
C GLY A 59 19.21 -0.54 9.30
N THR A 60 17.93 -0.90 9.40
CA THR A 60 16.86 -0.20 8.67
C THR A 60 16.87 1.29 9.01
N ARG A 61 16.91 2.14 7.98
CA ARG A 61 16.87 3.61 8.09
C ARG A 61 15.85 4.25 7.16
N GLU A 62 15.36 3.52 6.17
CA GLU A 62 14.39 4.04 5.22
C GLU A 62 13.09 3.24 5.25
N VAL A 63 11.98 3.95 5.07
CA VAL A 63 10.65 3.38 4.85
C VAL A 63 10.07 3.99 3.59
N VAL A 64 9.66 3.14 2.65
CA VAL A 64 8.95 3.58 1.46
C VAL A 64 7.54 2.99 1.47
N LEU A 65 6.53 3.84 1.35
CA LEU A 65 5.13 3.44 1.23
C LEU A 65 4.60 3.88 -0.14
N ARG A 66 4.04 2.95 -0.92
CA ARG A 66 3.45 3.23 -2.23
C ARG A 66 2.03 2.69 -2.26
N GLY A 67 1.07 3.53 -2.63
CA GLY A 67 -0.31 3.14 -2.85
C GLY A 67 -0.74 3.56 -4.25
N GLY A 68 -1.40 2.67 -4.98
CA GLY A 68 -1.89 2.95 -6.33
C GLY A 68 -2.93 1.94 -6.78
N GLY A 69 -3.57 2.21 -7.92
CA GLY A 69 -4.55 1.28 -8.47
C GLY A 69 -5.28 1.84 -9.68
N LYS A 70 -6.19 1.03 -10.21
CA LYS A 70 -6.92 1.29 -11.46
C LYS A 70 -8.37 0.80 -11.34
N ASP A 71 -9.27 1.36 -12.13
CA ASP A 71 -10.60 0.79 -12.29
C ASP A 71 -10.56 -0.49 -13.14
N SER A 72 -11.59 -1.32 -13.01
CA SER A 72 -11.73 -2.55 -13.79
C SER A 72 -12.61 -2.41 -15.04
N GLN A 73 -13.24 -1.24 -15.25
CA GLN A 73 -14.19 -1.01 -16.33
C GLN A 73 -13.60 -0.23 -17.52
N PHE A 74 -12.35 0.25 -17.39
CA PHE A 74 -11.63 1.08 -18.34
C PHE A 74 -12.39 2.37 -18.69
N TRP A 75 -13.11 2.93 -17.72
CA TRP A 75 -13.92 4.13 -17.93
C TRP A 75 -13.05 5.39 -17.94
N ASN A 76 -13.29 6.27 -18.90
CA ASN A 76 -12.60 7.55 -18.96
C ASN A 76 -13.00 8.43 -17.77
N GLY A 77 -12.07 8.61 -16.82
CA GLY A 77 -12.24 9.43 -15.64
C GLY A 77 -11.53 8.85 -14.42
N HIS A 78 -11.96 9.25 -13.23
CA HIS A 78 -11.32 8.87 -11.97
C HIS A 78 -12.11 7.79 -11.24
N TYR A 79 -12.27 6.62 -11.85
CA TYR A 79 -13.10 5.52 -11.32
C TYR A 79 -12.33 4.48 -10.51
N GLY A 80 -10.98 4.54 -10.52
CA GLY A 80 -10.14 3.68 -9.72
C GLY A 80 -10.30 3.87 -8.20
N PRO A 81 -9.52 3.12 -7.40
CA PRO A 81 -9.69 3.08 -5.96
C PRO A 81 -9.46 4.46 -5.33
N LYS A 82 -10.24 4.76 -4.29
CA LYS A 82 -10.07 5.93 -3.43
C LYS A 82 -9.17 5.58 -2.27
N MET A 83 -8.19 6.44 -2.01
CA MET A 83 -7.18 6.27 -0.98
C MET A 83 -7.18 7.49 -0.07
N ALA A 84 -7.10 7.25 1.24
CA ALA A 84 -7.03 8.28 2.26
C ALA A 84 -6.40 7.69 3.52
N LYS A 85 -5.95 8.56 4.43
CA LYS A 85 -5.40 8.18 5.73
C LYS A 85 -4.22 7.21 5.62
N ALA A 86 -3.32 7.46 4.65
CA ALA A 86 -2.05 6.77 4.59
C ALA A 86 -1.23 7.14 5.85
N SER A 87 -0.71 6.13 6.54
CA SER A 87 0.01 6.29 7.80
C SER A 87 1.13 5.27 7.92
N ILE A 88 2.25 5.69 8.47
CA ILE A 88 3.33 4.83 8.93
C ILE A 88 3.36 4.93 10.45
N MET A 89 3.40 3.80 11.14
CA MET A 89 3.42 3.74 12.61
C MET A 89 4.58 2.85 13.05
N VAL A 90 5.35 3.36 14.02
CA VAL A 90 6.33 2.56 14.77
C VAL A 90 5.67 2.23 16.09
N VAL A 91 5.47 0.94 16.36
CA VAL A 91 4.85 0.44 17.57
C VAL A 91 5.96 -0.12 18.47
N PHE A 92 5.96 0.30 19.74
CA PHE A 92 6.89 -0.20 20.75
C PHE A 92 6.12 -1.11 21.69
N ASP A 93 6.75 -2.20 22.08
CA ASP A 93 6.25 -3.15 23.08
C ASP A 93 6.64 -2.73 24.51
#